data_AF-A0A2S1JX47-F1
#
_entry.id   AF-A0A2S1JX47-F1
#
_cell.length_a   1.000
_cell.length_b   1.000
_cell.length_c   1.000
_cell.angle_alpha   90.00
_cell.angle_beta   90.00
_cell.angle_gamma   90.00
#
_symmetry.space_group_name_H-M   'P 1'
#
loop_
_entity.id
_entity.type
_entity.pdbx_description
1 polymer ?
#
loop_
_entity_poly.entity_id
_entity_poly.type
_entity_poly.pdbx_seq_one_letter_code
_entity_poly.pdbx_strand_id
1 'polypeptide(L)'
;MVFEGFILVGLLIVSTTAFFFYQKSARHRFLKEYQFHPSLKCRVMEKYPHLSKKQLDLVFDGLRDYFAICQTAGRKMVAMPSQVVDVAWHEFILSTQLYRNFCKKSFGRFLHHTPNEVRPKKNAACEGIRRAWRIACVHSDIDPSKPKSLPLIFLIDKKLRIKDGFHYSLNCRSRNNPSADYCASHIGCSASCAGGPSNGGSGGFWSSDSSSDTGSSCGGGGD
;
A
#
# COMPACT_ATOMS: atom_id res chain seq x y z
N MET A 1 -3.63 -22.24 46.66
CA MET A 1 -4.39 -21.10 46.09
C MET A 1 -3.57 -20.22 45.16
N VAL A 2 -2.43 -19.64 45.58
CA VAL A 2 -1.66 -18.72 44.70
C VAL A 2 -1.03 -19.43 43.48
N PHE A 3 -0.50 -20.64 43.66
CA PHE A 3 0.13 -21.43 42.59
C PHE A 3 -0.86 -21.89 41.50
N GLU A 4 -2.06 -22.32 41.89
CA GLU A 4 -3.14 -22.70 40.94
C GLU A 4 -3.63 -21.50 40.13
N GLY A 5 -3.67 -20.32 40.75
CA GLY A 5 -3.96 -19.06 40.04
C GLY A 5 -2.95 -18.78 38.92
N PHE A 6 -1.65 -18.99 39.15
CA PHE A 6 -0.62 -18.82 38.12
C PHE A 6 -0.74 -19.83 36.97
N ILE A 7 -1.11 -21.08 37.27
CA ILE A 7 -1.34 -22.10 36.23
C ILE A 7 -2.54 -21.72 35.35
N LEU A 8 -3.66 -21.30 35.95
CA LEU A 8 -4.86 -20.90 35.20
C LEU A 8 -4.59 -19.68 34.32
N VAL A 9 -3.87 -18.68 34.83
CA VAL A 9 -3.46 -17.51 34.05
C VAL A 9 -2.52 -17.93 32.91
N GLY A 10 -1.55 -18.80 33.17
CA GLY A 10 -0.64 -19.33 32.15
C GLY A 10 -1.38 -20.06 31.02
N LEU A 11 -2.33 -20.94 31.36
CA LEU A 11 -3.16 -21.65 30.39
C LEU A 11 -4.03 -20.71 29.56
N LEU A 12 -4.60 -19.66 30.17
CA LEU A 12 -5.40 -18.67 29.47
C LEU A 12 -4.56 -17.85 28.47
N ILE A 13 -3.33 -17.48 28.85
CA ILE A 13 -2.38 -16.80 27.94
C ILE A 13 -1.99 -17.71 26.76
N VAL A 14 -1.67 -18.98 27.02
CA VAL A 14 -1.33 -19.94 25.95
C VAL A 14 -2.52 -20.16 25.01
N SER A 15 -3.72 -20.35 25.55
CA SER A 15 -4.94 -20.55 24.76
C SER A 15 -5.26 -19.35 23.88
N THR A 16 -5.21 -18.14 24.45
CA THR A 16 -5.49 -16.91 23.70
C THR A 16 -4.44 -16.65 22.60
N THR A 17 -3.15 -16.81 22.91
CA THR A 17 -2.08 -16.65 21.91
C THR A 17 -2.22 -17.67 20.78
N ALA A 18 -2.44 -18.96 21.09
CA ALA A 18 -2.69 -20.01 20.12
C ALA A 18 -3.90 -19.68 19.23
N PHE A 19 -5.00 -19.19 19.81
CA PHE A 19 -6.18 -18.76 19.07
C PHE A 19 -5.89 -17.58 18.12
N PHE A 20 -5.09 -16.60 18.54
CA PHE A 20 -4.66 -15.50 17.67
C PHE A 20 -3.77 -15.97 16.51
N PHE A 21 -2.83 -16.88 16.77
CA PHE A 21 -1.99 -17.48 15.72
C PHE A 21 -2.80 -18.29 14.73
N TYR A 22 -3.74 -19.12 15.22
CA TYR A 22 -4.67 -19.88 14.39
C TYR A 22 -5.50 -18.95 13.50
N GLN A 23 -6.12 -17.91 14.07
CA GLN A 23 -6.88 -16.94 13.29
C GLN A 23 -6.02 -16.23 12.24
N LYS A 24 -4.80 -15.82 12.59
CA LYS A 24 -3.88 -15.16 11.65
C LYS A 24 -3.54 -16.09 10.48
N SER A 25 -3.23 -17.36 10.76
CA SER A 25 -2.93 -18.37 9.74
C SER A 25 -4.14 -18.67 8.84
N ALA A 26 -5.32 -18.85 9.44
CA ALA A 26 -6.56 -19.08 8.69
C ALA A 26 -6.92 -17.91 7.76
N ARG A 27 -6.77 -16.67 8.24
CA ARG A 27 -6.98 -15.46 7.43
C ARG A 27 -5.99 -15.35 6.27
N HIS A 28 -4.73 -15.72 6.48
CA HIS A 28 -3.72 -15.71 5.44
C HIS A 28 -4.01 -16.76 4.36
N ARG A 29 -4.37 -17.98 4.76
CA ARG A 29 -4.78 -19.05 3.84
C ARG A 29 -6.00 -18.64 3.01
N PHE A 30 -7.03 -18.11 3.67
CA PHE A 30 -8.24 -17.64 2.99
C PHE A 30 -7.92 -16.61 1.91
N LEU A 31 -7.04 -15.64 2.20
CA LEU A 31 -6.65 -14.64 1.21
C LEU A 31 -5.89 -15.24 0.02
N LYS A 32 -4.96 -16.17 0.28
CA LYS A 32 -4.15 -16.82 -0.77
C LYS A 32 -5.02 -17.61 -1.74
N GLU A 33 -6.03 -18.30 -1.21
CA GLU A 33 -6.93 -19.17 -1.98
C GLU A 33 -8.16 -18.43 -2.53
N TYR A 34 -8.33 -17.14 -2.21
CA TYR A 34 -9.51 -16.38 -2.60
C TYR A 34 -9.61 -16.26 -4.13
N GLN A 35 -10.80 -16.62 -4.63
CA GLN A 35 -11.18 -16.47 -6.03
C GLN A 35 -12.09 -15.26 -6.20
N PHE A 36 -11.63 -14.32 -7.02
CA PHE A 36 -12.43 -13.15 -7.38
C PHE A 36 -13.54 -13.54 -8.36
N HIS A 37 -14.72 -12.94 -8.17
CA HIS A 37 -15.85 -13.22 -9.04
C HIS A 37 -15.54 -12.77 -10.50
N PRO A 38 -15.85 -13.58 -11.53
CA PRO A 38 -15.50 -13.28 -12.92
C PRO A 38 -16.04 -11.94 -13.43
N SER A 39 -17.18 -11.48 -12.92
CA SER A 39 -17.76 -10.17 -13.30
C SER A 39 -16.83 -8.99 -13.01
N LEU A 40 -15.95 -9.10 -12.00
CA LEU A 40 -14.99 -8.04 -11.70
C LEU A 40 -13.99 -7.87 -12.84
N LYS A 41 -13.55 -8.97 -13.47
CA LYS A 41 -12.66 -8.92 -14.64
C LYS A 41 -13.32 -8.24 -15.83
N CYS A 42 -14.61 -8.50 -16.05
CA CYS A 42 -15.36 -7.85 -17.13
C CYS A 42 -15.39 -6.32 -16.95
N ARG A 43 -15.66 -5.83 -15.74
CA ARG A 43 -15.68 -4.38 -15.46
C ARG A 43 -14.32 -3.70 -15.58
N VAL A 44 -13.25 -4.38 -15.15
CA VAL A 44 -11.88 -3.87 -15.38
C VAL A 44 -11.55 -3.83 -16.88
N MET A 45 -12.00 -4.83 -17.64
CA MET A 45 -11.83 -4.89 -19.09
C MET A 45 -12.61 -3.77 -19.81
N GLU A 46 -13.77 -3.37 -19.31
CA GLU A 46 -14.51 -2.20 -19.84
C GLU A 46 -13.70 -0.91 -19.71
N LYS A 47 -13.00 -0.71 -18.58
CA LYS A 47 -12.12 0.47 -18.38
C LYS A 47 -10.81 0.37 -19.17
N TYR A 48 -10.27 -0.84 -19.33
CA TYR A 48 -9.04 -1.08 -20.08
C TYR A 48 -9.25 -2.14 -21.19
N PRO A 49 -9.90 -1.78 -22.32
CA PRO A 49 -10.27 -2.74 -23.37
C PRO A 49 -9.09 -3.41 -24.08
N HIS A 50 -7.90 -2.80 -23.99
CA HIS A 50 -6.68 -3.32 -24.60
C HIS A 50 -6.06 -4.49 -23.81
N LEU A 51 -6.56 -4.80 -22.60
CA LEU A 51 -6.03 -5.89 -21.78
C LEU A 51 -6.59 -7.24 -22.22
N SER A 52 -5.69 -8.20 -22.43
CA SER A 52 -6.03 -9.60 -22.64
C SER A 52 -6.49 -10.29 -21.35
N LYS A 53 -7.17 -11.44 -21.48
CA LYS A 53 -7.60 -12.26 -20.32
C LYS A 53 -6.44 -12.62 -19.38
N LYS A 54 -5.28 -13.00 -19.92
CA LYS A 54 -4.07 -13.30 -19.13
C LYS A 54 -3.54 -12.07 -18.37
N GLN A 55 -3.66 -10.88 -18.96
CA GLN A 55 -3.26 -9.64 -18.29
C GLN A 55 -4.26 -9.27 -17.19
N LEU A 56 -5.56 -9.51 -17.38
CA LEU A 56 -6.55 -9.37 -16.33
C LEU A 56 -6.26 -10.33 -15.16
N ASP A 57 -5.89 -11.58 -15.43
CA ASP A 57 -5.47 -12.51 -14.37
C ASP A 57 -4.31 -11.92 -13.56
N LEU A 58 -3.30 -11.35 -14.23
CA LEU A 58 -2.18 -10.68 -13.59
C LEU A 58 -2.60 -9.46 -12.73
N VAL A 59 -3.61 -8.70 -13.17
CA VAL A 59 -4.18 -7.58 -12.37
C VAL A 59 -4.79 -8.09 -11.07
N PHE A 60 -5.53 -9.21 -11.12
CA PHE A 60 -6.14 -9.80 -9.92
C PHE A 60 -5.12 -10.52 -9.03
N ASP A 61 -4.02 -11.01 -9.58
CA ASP A 61 -2.86 -11.45 -8.80
C ASP A 61 -2.23 -10.27 -8.07
N GLY A 62 -2.03 -9.13 -8.75
CA GLY A 62 -1.60 -7.88 -8.13
C GLY A 62 -2.57 -7.41 -7.03
N LEU A 63 -3.88 -7.51 -7.24
CA LEU A 63 -4.88 -7.18 -6.22
C LEU A 63 -4.75 -8.08 -4.97
N ARG A 64 -4.53 -9.38 -5.16
CA ARG A 64 -4.28 -10.31 -4.07
C ARG A 64 -2.99 -9.96 -3.32
N ASP A 65 -1.92 -9.65 -4.03
CA ASP A 65 -0.65 -9.21 -3.46
C ASP A 65 -0.82 -7.94 -2.62
N TYR A 66 -1.56 -6.96 -3.13
CA TYR A 66 -1.87 -5.74 -2.39
C TYR A 66 -2.63 -6.03 -1.08
N PHE A 67 -3.60 -6.93 -1.11
CA PHE A 67 -4.29 -7.36 0.11
C PHE A 67 -3.38 -8.10 1.08
N ALA A 68 -2.41 -8.88 0.59
CA ALA A 68 -1.42 -9.54 1.44
C ALA A 68 -0.49 -8.52 2.10
N ILE A 69 -0.12 -7.46 1.37
CA ILE A 69 0.61 -6.31 1.91
C ILE A 69 -0.20 -5.64 3.03
N CYS A 70 -1.49 -5.36 2.79
CA CYS A 70 -2.39 -4.80 3.80
C CYS A 70 -2.53 -5.69 5.03
N GLN A 71 -2.61 -7.01 4.84
CA GLN A 71 -2.67 -7.98 5.94
C GLN A 71 -1.40 -7.95 6.79
N THR A 72 -0.23 -7.86 6.15
CA THR A 72 1.08 -7.77 6.82
C THR A 72 1.26 -6.43 7.54
N ALA A 73 0.76 -5.33 6.96
CA ALA A 73 0.79 -4.00 7.56
C ALA A 73 -0.12 -3.84 8.79
N GLY A 74 -1.07 -4.77 9.00
CA GLY A 74 -1.99 -4.72 10.13
C GLY A 74 -2.97 -3.57 10.00
N ARG A 75 -2.93 -2.60 10.92
CA ARG A 75 -3.79 -1.39 10.90
C ARG A 75 -3.10 -0.15 10.32
N LYS A 76 -1.84 -0.27 9.91
CA LYS A 76 -1.09 0.86 9.35
C LYS A 76 -1.57 1.13 7.93
N MET A 77 -1.65 2.41 7.56
CA MET A 77 -2.06 2.80 6.22
C MET A 77 -1.04 2.29 5.17
N VAL A 78 -1.54 1.76 4.07
CA VAL A 78 -0.75 1.33 2.91
C VAL A 78 -1.28 2.12 1.73
N ALA A 79 -0.39 2.79 1.00
CA ALA A 79 -0.77 3.49 -0.22
C ALA A 79 -0.82 2.50 -1.39
N MET A 80 -1.78 2.66 -2.29
CA MET A 80 -1.86 1.87 -3.51
C MET A 80 -0.76 2.30 -4.51
N PRO A 81 0.14 1.39 -4.95
CA PRO A 81 1.23 1.71 -5.87
C PRO A 81 0.89 1.43 -7.34
N SER A 82 -0.31 0.97 -7.68
CA SER A 82 -0.72 0.67 -9.06
C SER A 82 -2.12 1.19 -9.36
N GLN A 83 -2.29 1.88 -10.48
CA GLN A 83 -3.58 2.41 -10.93
C GLN A 83 -4.52 1.30 -11.41
N VAL A 84 -4.02 0.32 -12.17
CA VAL A 84 -4.89 -0.76 -12.67
C VAL A 84 -5.39 -1.66 -11.53
N VAL A 85 -4.56 -1.87 -10.51
CA VAL A 85 -4.96 -2.62 -9.31
C VAL A 85 -5.90 -1.78 -8.45
N ASP A 86 -5.71 -0.46 -8.38
CA ASP A 86 -6.66 0.45 -7.72
C ASP A 86 -8.05 0.36 -8.34
N VAL A 87 -8.13 0.33 -9.68
CA VAL A 87 -9.39 0.14 -10.40
C VAL A 87 -10.02 -1.21 -10.06
N ALA A 88 -9.25 -2.30 -10.08
CA ALA A 88 -9.77 -3.61 -9.72
C ALA A 88 -10.29 -3.65 -8.28
N TRP A 89 -9.64 -2.95 -7.35
CA TRP A 89 -10.11 -2.83 -5.98
C TRP A 89 -11.40 -2.02 -5.89
N HIS A 90 -11.50 -0.89 -6.60
CA HIS A 90 -12.73 -0.11 -6.69
C HIS A 90 -13.92 -0.95 -7.16
N GLU A 91 -13.75 -1.70 -8.25
CA GLU A 91 -14.81 -2.60 -8.76
C GLU A 91 -15.22 -3.65 -7.73
N PHE A 92 -14.27 -4.15 -6.94
CA PHE A 92 -14.57 -5.09 -5.88
C PHE A 92 -15.40 -4.46 -4.75
N ILE A 93 -15.09 -3.22 -4.36
CA ILE A 93 -15.82 -2.48 -3.32
C ILE A 93 -17.29 -2.27 -3.70
N LEU A 94 -17.57 -2.03 -4.98
CA LEU A 94 -18.95 -1.87 -5.47
C LEU A 94 -19.81 -3.13 -5.26
N SER A 95 -19.19 -4.31 -5.20
CA SER A 95 -19.85 -5.54 -4.76
C SER A 95 -19.92 -5.61 -3.23
N THR A 96 -20.65 -4.67 -2.61
CA THR A 96 -20.57 -4.35 -1.17
C THR A 96 -20.71 -5.55 -0.23
N GLN A 97 -21.64 -6.47 -0.49
CA GLN A 97 -21.82 -7.69 0.31
C GLN A 97 -20.63 -8.65 0.19
N LEU A 98 -20.17 -8.89 -1.05
CA LEU A 98 -19.00 -9.74 -1.32
C LEU A 98 -17.75 -9.14 -0.67
N TYR A 99 -17.54 -7.83 -0.83
CA TYR A 99 -16.40 -7.13 -0.27
C TYR A 99 -16.41 -7.13 1.26
N ARG A 100 -17.56 -6.90 1.89
CA ARG A 100 -17.71 -6.97 3.36
C ARG A 100 -17.37 -8.36 3.89
N ASN A 101 -17.87 -9.41 3.24
CA ASN A 101 -17.59 -10.80 3.62
C ASN A 101 -16.12 -11.18 3.44
N PHE A 102 -15.53 -10.77 2.31
CA PHE A 102 -14.10 -10.91 2.06
C PHE A 102 -13.29 -10.22 3.15
N CYS A 103 -13.61 -8.96 3.49
CA CYS A 103 -12.88 -8.22 4.50
C CYS A 103 -12.94 -8.89 5.88
N LYS A 104 -14.12 -9.37 6.29
CA LYS A 104 -14.31 -10.09 7.55
C LYS A 104 -13.44 -11.35 7.60
N LYS A 105 -13.37 -12.12 6.50
CA LYS A 105 -12.61 -13.37 6.44
C LYS A 105 -11.10 -13.18 6.25
N SER A 106 -10.67 -12.18 5.49
CA SER A 106 -9.25 -11.91 5.18
C SER A 106 -8.56 -11.06 6.24
N PHE A 107 -9.25 -10.09 6.84
CA PHE A 107 -8.66 -9.13 7.77
C PHE A 107 -9.25 -9.20 9.18
N GLY A 108 -10.44 -9.80 9.36
CA GLY A 108 -11.20 -9.73 10.61
C GLY A 108 -11.80 -8.35 10.89
N ARG A 109 -11.76 -7.45 9.91
CA ARG A 109 -12.25 -6.06 9.97
C ARG A 109 -12.52 -5.55 8.56
N PHE A 110 -13.26 -4.46 8.43
CA PHE A 110 -13.39 -3.79 7.15
C PHE A 110 -12.05 -3.13 6.75
N LEU A 111 -11.64 -3.31 5.49
CA LEU A 111 -10.52 -2.58 4.91
C LEU A 111 -11.09 -1.39 4.15
N HIS A 112 -10.91 -0.20 4.71
CA HIS A 112 -11.35 1.03 4.05
C HIS A 112 -10.41 1.36 2.90
N HIS A 113 -11.01 1.70 1.75
CA HIS A 113 -10.31 2.37 0.66
C HIS A 113 -10.43 3.88 0.89
N THR A 114 -9.33 4.60 0.67
CA THR A 114 -9.32 6.07 0.70
C THR A 114 -8.88 6.55 -0.68
N PRO A 115 -9.79 7.15 -1.47
CA PRO A 115 -9.46 7.65 -2.80
C PRO A 115 -8.32 8.66 -2.78
N ASN A 116 -7.65 8.79 -3.92
CA ASN A 116 -6.49 9.68 -4.08
C ASN A 116 -6.83 11.15 -3.81
N GLU A 117 -8.06 11.55 -4.09
CA GLU A 117 -8.59 12.91 -3.96
C GLU A 117 -8.74 13.35 -2.50
N VAL A 118 -8.92 12.40 -1.57
CA VAL A 118 -9.12 12.66 -0.12
C VAL A 118 -7.88 12.25 0.68
N ARG A 119 -6.70 12.21 0.03
CA ARG A 119 -5.48 11.71 0.65
C ARG A 119 -5.08 12.53 1.88
N PRO A 120 -4.59 11.85 2.94
CA PRO A 120 -4.01 12.53 4.10
C PRO A 120 -2.77 13.34 3.70
N LYS A 121 -2.35 14.27 4.56
CA LYS A 121 -1.16 15.14 4.40
C LYS A 121 -0.01 14.39 3.69
N LYS A 122 0.68 15.06 2.75
CA LYS A 122 1.77 14.53 1.88
C LYS A 122 2.69 13.50 2.57
N ASN A 123 3.06 13.74 3.82
CA ASN A 123 3.93 12.87 4.62
C ASN A 123 3.33 11.48 4.90
N ALA A 124 2.04 11.40 5.23
CA ALA A 124 1.37 10.12 5.49
C ALA A 124 1.32 9.26 4.22
N ALA A 125 0.94 9.85 3.08
CA ALA A 125 0.95 9.17 1.78
C ALA A 125 2.34 8.61 1.44
N CYS A 126 3.40 9.38 1.72
CA CYS A 126 4.77 8.92 1.56
C CYS A 126 5.09 7.74 2.47
N GLU A 127 4.73 7.78 3.75
CA GLU A 127 4.94 6.64 4.64
C GLU A 127 4.18 5.39 4.19
N GLY A 128 2.96 5.57 3.68
CA GLY A 128 2.12 4.52 3.11
C GLY A 128 2.78 3.80 1.92
N ILE A 129 3.36 4.56 0.98
CA ILE A 129 4.04 3.97 -0.17
C ILE A 129 5.37 3.29 0.22
N ARG A 130 6.12 3.86 1.17
CA ARG A 130 7.35 3.22 1.70
C ARG A 130 7.04 1.89 2.38
N ARG A 131 5.93 1.83 3.11
CA ARG A 131 5.46 0.60 3.74
C ARG A 131 5.07 -0.44 2.70
N ALA A 132 4.30 -0.05 1.68
CA ALA A 132 3.95 -0.93 0.57
C ALA A 132 5.22 -1.51 -0.07
N TRP A 133 6.20 -0.66 -0.35
CA TRP A 133 7.49 -1.06 -0.92
C TRP A 133 8.23 -2.09 -0.08
N ARG A 134 8.47 -1.81 1.21
CA ARG A 134 9.21 -2.72 2.10
C ARG A 134 8.55 -4.09 2.19
N ILE A 135 7.23 -4.12 2.37
CA ILE A 135 6.49 -5.37 2.50
C ILE A 135 6.48 -6.13 1.17
N ALA A 136 6.25 -5.45 0.05
CA ALA A 136 6.24 -6.07 -1.28
C ALA A 136 7.60 -6.66 -1.65
N CYS A 137 8.70 -5.97 -1.30
CA CYS A 137 10.05 -6.48 -1.50
C CYS A 137 10.29 -7.76 -0.70
N VAL A 138 9.92 -7.78 0.59
CA VAL A 138 10.03 -8.98 1.43
C VAL A 138 9.18 -10.13 0.89
N HIS A 139 7.96 -9.87 0.41
CA HIS A 139 7.10 -10.89 -0.20
C HIS A 139 7.68 -11.46 -1.50
N SER A 140 8.49 -10.67 -2.20
CA SER A 140 9.10 -11.04 -3.48
C SER A 140 10.55 -11.52 -3.35
N ASP A 141 11.06 -11.68 -2.12
CA ASP A 141 12.47 -12.00 -1.83
C ASP A 141 13.48 -11.01 -2.45
N ILE A 142 13.14 -9.72 -2.39
CA ILE A 142 13.95 -8.60 -2.89
C ILE A 142 14.45 -7.79 -1.68
N ASP A 143 15.73 -7.41 -1.69
CA ASP A 143 16.28 -6.46 -0.70
C ASP A 143 15.68 -5.05 -0.92
N PRO A 144 14.96 -4.48 0.06
CA PRO A 144 14.35 -3.16 -0.08
C PRO A 144 15.36 -2.01 -0.23
N SER A 145 16.61 -2.19 0.23
CA SER A 145 17.68 -1.19 0.21
C SER A 145 18.47 -1.20 -1.10
N LYS A 146 18.61 -2.38 -1.71
CA LYS A 146 19.31 -2.60 -3.00
C LYS A 146 18.46 -3.50 -3.89
N PRO A 147 17.33 -3.00 -4.41
CA PRO A 147 16.41 -3.80 -5.21
C PRO A 147 17.05 -4.21 -6.54
N LYS A 148 17.13 -5.52 -6.80
CA LYS A 148 17.55 -6.07 -8.11
C LYS A 148 16.43 -6.01 -9.16
N SER A 149 15.18 -5.99 -8.71
CA SER A 149 13.97 -5.95 -9.53
C SER A 149 12.86 -5.19 -8.81
N LEU A 150 11.79 -4.84 -9.53
CA LEU A 150 10.59 -4.24 -8.95
C LEU A 150 9.58 -5.33 -8.57
N PRO A 151 8.99 -5.29 -7.36
CA PRO A 151 7.84 -6.15 -7.03
C PRO A 151 6.69 -5.96 -8.02
N LEU A 152 5.90 -7.01 -8.26
CA LEU A 152 4.83 -7.01 -9.27
C LEU A 152 3.92 -5.78 -9.15
N ILE A 153 3.49 -5.45 -7.93
CA ILE A 153 2.56 -4.34 -7.68
C ILE A 153 3.13 -2.96 -8.10
N PHE A 154 4.44 -2.78 -8.11
CA PHE A 154 5.10 -1.56 -8.60
C PHE A 154 5.44 -1.63 -10.09
N LEU A 155 5.44 -2.82 -10.69
CA LEU A 155 5.82 -3.02 -12.08
C LEU A 155 4.60 -3.09 -13.03
N ILE A 156 3.45 -3.52 -12.51
CA ILE A 156 2.32 -3.97 -13.32
C ILE A 156 1.78 -2.89 -14.27
N ASP A 157 1.69 -1.64 -13.83
CA ASP A 157 1.20 -0.53 -14.67
C ASP A 157 2.07 -0.32 -15.91
N LYS A 158 3.40 -0.29 -15.73
CA LYS A 158 4.37 -0.19 -16.82
C LYS A 158 4.34 -1.43 -17.72
N LYS A 159 4.25 -2.62 -17.12
CA LYS A 159 4.20 -3.90 -17.84
C LYS A 159 2.95 -4.03 -18.72
N LEU A 160 1.83 -3.52 -18.26
CA LEU A 160 0.55 -3.56 -18.98
C LEU A 160 0.31 -2.33 -19.89
N ARG A 161 1.24 -1.36 -19.90
CA ARG A 161 1.14 -0.11 -20.67
C ARG A 161 -0.12 0.71 -20.32
N ILE A 162 -0.40 0.81 -19.03
CA ILE A 162 -1.53 1.59 -18.51
C ILE A 162 -1.21 3.09 -18.68
N LYS A 163 -2.07 3.80 -19.42
CA LYS A 163 -1.88 5.21 -19.79
C LYS A 163 -1.90 6.15 -18.59
N ASP A 164 -2.79 5.90 -17.64
CA ASP A 164 -2.95 6.62 -16.38
C ASP A 164 -2.17 5.97 -15.21
N GLY A 165 -1.26 5.05 -15.52
CA GLY A 165 -0.55 4.22 -14.54
C GLY A 165 0.65 4.90 -13.90
N PHE A 166 1.10 4.34 -12.77
CA PHE A 166 2.34 4.74 -12.10
C PHE A 166 3.52 3.97 -12.67
N HIS A 167 4.49 4.68 -13.25
CA HIS A 167 5.66 4.03 -13.86
C HIS A 167 6.84 4.18 -12.91
N TYR A 168 7.40 3.07 -12.43
CA TYR A 168 8.54 3.08 -11.51
C TYR A 168 9.81 2.67 -12.24
N SER A 169 10.93 3.28 -11.85
CA SER A 169 12.27 2.97 -12.36
C SER A 169 13.26 2.76 -11.21
N LEU A 170 14.14 1.76 -11.35
CA LEU A 170 15.18 1.45 -10.36
C LEU A 170 16.32 2.49 -10.36
N ASN A 171 16.69 2.97 -11.56
CA ASN A 171 17.83 3.86 -11.77
C ASN A 171 17.37 5.23 -12.30
N CYS A 172 17.13 6.17 -11.39
CA CYS A 172 16.63 7.52 -11.74
C CYS A 172 17.74 8.54 -11.96
N ARG A 173 19.01 8.14 -11.74
CA ARG A 173 20.19 9.01 -11.86
C ARG A 173 20.75 9.13 -13.28
N SER A 174 20.15 8.48 -14.27
CA SER A 174 20.52 8.69 -15.67
C SER A 174 19.89 9.99 -16.17
N ARG A 175 20.74 10.97 -16.52
CA ARG A 175 20.35 12.29 -17.09
C ARG A 175 19.51 12.21 -18.39
N ASN A 176 19.31 11.01 -18.95
CA ASN A 176 18.67 10.81 -20.26
C ASN A 176 17.19 10.40 -20.18
N ASN A 177 16.54 10.41 -19.01
CA ASN A 177 15.13 10.05 -18.91
C ASN A 177 14.33 11.09 -18.08
N PRO A 178 13.92 12.22 -18.69
CA PRO A 178 13.07 13.23 -18.05
C PRO A 178 11.60 12.80 -17.91
N SER A 179 11.27 11.60 -18.38
CA SER A 179 9.91 11.07 -18.46
C SER A 179 9.44 10.61 -17.09
N ALA A 180 8.44 11.28 -16.52
CA ALA A 180 7.35 10.85 -15.62
C ALA A 180 7.49 9.64 -14.65
N ASP A 181 8.68 9.11 -14.40
CA ASP A 181 8.91 7.85 -13.70
C ASP A 181 9.17 8.11 -12.20
N TYR A 182 8.42 7.42 -11.35
CA TYR A 182 8.63 7.40 -9.90
C TYR A 182 9.92 6.64 -9.55
N CYS A 183 10.69 7.22 -8.64
CA CYS A 183 11.99 6.66 -8.29
C CYS A 183 11.90 5.60 -7.19
N ALA A 184 12.13 4.33 -7.54
CA ALA A 184 12.04 3.21 -6.60
C ALA A 184 13.12 3.28 -5.49
N SER A 185 14.33 3.73 -5.81
CA SER A 185 15.42 3.88 -4.82
C SER A 185 15.12 4.93 -3.76
N HIS A 186 14.30 5.94 -4.06
CA HIS A 186 13.90 6.99 -3.12
C HIS A 186 12.74 6.55 -2.21
N ILE A 187 11.93 5.57 -2.63
CA ILE A 187 10.88 4.99 -1.78
C ILE A 187 11.51 4.17 -0.64
N GLY A 188 12.65 3.53 -0.87
CA GLY A 188 13.39 2.81 0.16
C GLY A 188 14.04 3.70 1.24
N CYS A 189 14.41 4.94 0.88
CA CYS A 189 15.21 5.83 1.73
C CYS A 189 14.37 6.74 2.65
N SER A 190 14.93 7.07 3.83
CA SER A 190 14.31 7.96 4.84
C SER A 190 14.26 9.43 4.41
N ALA A 191 15.17 9.86 3.54
CA ALA A 191 15.28 11.25 3.10
C ALA A 191 14.50 11.49 1.79
N SER A 192 13.67 12.54 1.80
CA SER A 192 13.11 13.24 0.63
C SER A 192 11.87 12.62 -0.06
N CYS A 193 10.71 13.14 0.33
CA CYS A 193 9.42 13.05 -0.36
C CYS A 193 9.23 14.14 -1.44
N ALA A 194 10.33 14.66 -1.99
CA ALA A 194 10.37 15.66 -3.05
C ALA A 194 10.86 15.02 -4.34
N GLY A 195 9.94 14.56 -5.18
CA GLY A 195 10.30 13.93 -6.45
C GLY A 195 9.18 13.09 -7.05
N GLY A 196 8.00 13.69 -7.20
CA GLY A 196 7.07 13.25 -8.24
C GLY A 196 7.36 14.07 -9.50
N PRO A 197 7.16 13.54 -10.71
CA PRO A 197 7.29 14.34 -11.92
C PRO A 197 6.20 15.42 -11.90
N SER A 198 6.65 16.67 -11.90
CA SER A 198 5.79 17.82 -12.16
C SER A 198 5.40 17.80 -13.63
N ASN A 199 4.19 17.31 -13.96
CA ASN A 199 3.51 17.67 -15.19
C ASN A 199 1.99 17.59 -15.04
N GLY A 200 1.36 18.77 -14.98
CA GLY A 200 0.10 19.09 -15.66
C GLY A 200 -1.21 18.52 -15.12
N GLY A 201 -1.67 19.02 -13.97
CA GLY A 201 -3.06 18.89 -13.53
C GLY A 201 -3.40 19.98 -12.52
N SER A 202 -4.08 21.02 -12.98
CA SER A 202 -4.41 22.26 -12.29
C SER A 202 -5.08 22.04 -10.93
N GLY A 203 -4.53 22.63 -9.85
CA GLY A 203 -5.14 22.60 -8.52
C GLY A 203 -4.28 23.22 -7.42
N GLY A 204 -4.19 24.55 -7.42
CA GLY A 204 -3.78 25.46 -6.33
C GLY A 204 -2.84 24.95 -5.23
N PHE A 205 -1.53 25.18 -5.39
CA PHE A 205 -0.56 25.15 -4.30
C PHE A 205 -0.40 26.58 -3.75
N TRP A 206 -1.01 26.88 -2.61
CA TRP A 206 -0.61 28.04 -1.82
C TRP A 206 0.59 27.65 -0.97
N SER A 207 1.75 28.11 -1.40
CA SER A 207 2.97 28.15 -0.61
C SER A 207 2.73 28.99 0.64
N SER A 208 3.12 28.48 1.79
CA SER A 208 3.50 29.33 2.92
C SER A 208 4.94 28.98 3.21
N ASP A 209 5.82 29.88 2.80
CA ASP A 209 7.24 29.83 3.04
C ASP A 209 7.48 29.67 4.54
N SER A 210 8.28 28.67 4.91
CA SER A 210 8.83 28.55 6.26
C SER A 210 10.16 29.29 6.25
N SER A 211 10.11 30.57 6.60
CA SER A 211 11.29 31.31 7.02
C SER A 211 11.87 30.61 8.25
N SER A 212 13.10 30.17 8.09
CA SER A 212 14.02 29.85 9.17
C SER A 212 14.23 31.08 10.06
N ASP A 213 14.08 30.94 11.37
CA ASP A 213 14.85 31.75 12.31
C ASP A 213 15.26 30.92 13.53
N THR A 214 16.58 30.87 13.69
CA THR A 214 17.35 30.37 14.82
C THR A 214 17.16 31.26 16.04
N GLY A 215 17.15 30.66 17.24
CA GLY A 215 16.81 31.36 18.48
C GLY A 215 17.82 32.41 18.96
N SER A 216 17.39 33.17 19.97
CA SER A 216 18.23 33.80 21.01
C SER A 216 17.37 34.21 22.20
N SER A 217 17.96 34.12 23.39
CA SER A 217 17.37 34.36 24.71
C SER A 217 17.67 35.77 25.21
N CYS A 218 16.70 36.41 25.88
CA CYS A 218 16.80 37.50 26.88
C CYS A 218 15.33 37.86 27.27
N GLY A 219 14.88 38.09 28.51
CA GLY A 219 15.50 38.53 29.76
C GLY A 219 14.75 39.79 30.25
N GLY A 220 14.17 39.76 31.46
CA GLY A 220 13.55 40.91 32.19
C GLY A 220 12.05 41.12 31.92
N GLY A 221 11.15 41.40 32.87
CA GLY A 221 11.27 41.89 34.26
C GLY A 221 10.50 43.21 34.41
N GLY A 222 9.52 43.24 35.34
CA GLY A 222 8.82 44.45 35.83
C GLY A 222 7.70 44.98 34.92
N ASP A 223 6.53 45.45 35.39
CA ASP A 223 5.94 45.66 36.72
C ASP A 223 4.42 45.46 36.58
#